data_AF-A0A9D9HAN3-F1
#
_entry.id   AF-A0A9D9HAN3-F1
#
_cell.length_a   1.000
_cell.length_b   1.000
_cell.length_c   1.000
_cell.angle_alpha   90.00
_cell.angle_beta   90.00
_cell.angle_gamma   90.00
#
_symmetry.space_group_name_H-M   'P 1'
#
loop_
_entity.id
_entity.type
_entity.pdbx_description
1 polymer ?
#
loop_
_entity_poly.entity_id
_entity_poly.type
_entity_poly.pdbx_seq_one_letter_code
_entity_poly.pdbx_strand_id
1 'polypeptide(L)' 'SVQRDACGGCFNKIPAQRQLDIRLRKKIIVCEHCGRILIDPELAEEQIGQKN' A
#
# COMPACT_ATOMS: atom_id res chain seq x y z
N SER A 1 -1.14 -1.09 4.29
CA SER A 1 -0.80 -2.53 4.21
C SER A 1 -1.70 -3.22 3.20
N VAL A 2 -1.17 -4.20 2.50
CA VAL A 2 -1.88 -5.06 1.54
C VAL A 2 -1.86 -6.49 2.08
N GLN A 3 -2.99 -7.17 2.09
CA GLN A 3 -3.09 -8.56 2.54
C GLN A 3 -3.84 -9.38 1.50
N ARG A 4 -3.23 -10.45 0.98
CA ARG A 4 -3.84 -11.39 0.02
C ARG A 4 -4.54 -10.66 -1.15
N ASP A 5 -3.80 -9.77 -1.81
CA ASP A 5 -4.30 -8.96 -2.93
C ASP A 5 -5.47 -8.00 -2.60
N ALA A 6 -5.71 -7.75 -1.31
CA ALA A 6 -6.76 -6.86 -0.81
C ALA A 6 -6.19 -5.71 0.02
N CYS A 7 -6.94 -4.61 0.09
CA CYS A 7 -6.63 -3.50 0.98
C CYS A 7 -6.71 -3.97 2.44
N GLY A 8 -5.64 -3.83 3.22
CA GLY A 8 -5.63 -4.23 4.63
C GLY A 8 -6.52 -3.39 5.55
N GLY A 9 -7.20 -2.36 5.03
CA GLY A 9 -8.13 -1.52 5.78
C GLY A 9 -9.61 -1.78 5.50
N CYS A 10 -9.98 -1.99 4.23
CA CYS A 10 -11.38 -2.22 3.84
C CYS A 10 -11.65 -3.62 3.26
N PHE A 11 -10.61 -4.45 3.15
CA PHE A 11 -10.66 -5.83 2.61
C PHE A 11 -11.20 -5.96 1.18
N ASN A 12 -11.41 -4.86 0.48
CA ASN A 12 -11.72 -4.89 -0.94
C ASN A 12 -10.51 -5.33 -1.75
N LYS A 13 -10.79 -6.09 -2.81
CA LYS A 13 -9.80 -6.61 -3.74
C LYS A 13 -9.17 -5.47 -4.52
N ILE A 14 -7.85 -5.45 -4.57
CA ILE A 14 -7.09 -4.46 -5.33
C ILE A 14 -7.05 -4.94 -6.80
N PRO A 15 -7.37 -4.08 -7.79
CA PRO A 15 -7.34 -4.46 -9.19
C PRO A 15 -5.92 -4.82 -9.65
N ALA A 16 -5.80 -5.72 -10.63
CA ALA A 16 -4.51 -6.25 -11.09
C ALA A 16 -3.51 -5.14 -11.49
N GLN A 17 -4.00 -4.08 -12.13
CA GLN A 17 -3.18 -2.92 -12.50
C GLN A 17 -2.51 -2.25 -11.28
N ARG A 18 -3.26 -2.09 -10.19
CA ARG A 18 -2.72 -1.52 -8.94
C ARG A 18 -1.82 -2.50 -8.21
N GLN A 19 -2.07 -3.80 -8.32
CA GLN A 19 -1.13 -4.81 -7.81
C GLN A 19 0.21 -4.76 -8.54
N LEU A 20 0.21 -4.53 -9.86
CA LEU A 20 1.44 -4.28 -10.62
C LEU A 20 2.14 -3.01 -10.13
N ASP A 21 1.42 -1.92 -9.90
CA ASP A 21 1.98 -0.70 -9.32
C ASP A 21 2.65 -0.94 -7.96
N ILE A 22 2.02 -1.77 -7.10
CA ILE A 22 2.58 -2.18 -5.79
C ILE A 22 3.88 -2.98 -6.01
N ARG A 23 3.87 -3.97 -6.92
CA ARG A 23 5.04 -4.81 -7.24
C ARG A 23 6.18 -4.02 -7.88
N LEU A 24 5.86 -2.99 -8.66
CA LEU A 24 6.81 -2.05 -9.25
C LEU A 24 7.31 -1.02 -8.23
N ARG A 25 6.98 -1.19 -6.94
CA ARG A 25 7.44 -0.35 -5.83
C ARG A 25 7.14 1.14 -6.07
N LYS A 26 5.97 1.47 -6.64
CA LYS A 26 5.51 2.85 -6.65
C LYS A 26 5.36 3.31 -5.20
N LYS A 27 6.05 4.38 -4.84
CA LYS A 27 6.23 4.84 -3.45
C LYS A 27 4.92 5.03 -2.67
N ILE A 28 3.84 5.42 -3.37
CA ILE A 28 2.54 5.72 -2.76
C ILE A 28 1.43 5.19 -3.66
N ILE A 29 0.56 4.34 -3.11
CA ILE A 29 -0.62 3.81 -3.80
C ILE A 29 -1.83 4.07 -2.91
N VAL A 30 -2.97 4.42 -3.51
CA VAL A 30 -4.18 4.73 -2.76
C VAL A 30 -5.23 3.68 -3.07
N CYS A 31 -5.88 3.16 -2.02
CA CYS A 31 -7.01 2.28 -2.18
C CYS A 31 -8.18 3.05 -2.80
N GLU A 32 -8.70 2.59 -3.92
CA GLU A 32 -9.81 3.24 -4.63
C GLU A 32 -11.15 3.16 -3.90
N HIS A 33 -11.30 2.25 -2.94
CA HIS A 33 -12.55 2.06 -2.21
C HIS A 33 -12.66 2.90 -0.94
N CYS A 34 -11.56 3.05 -0.20
CA CYS A 34 -11.57 3.72 1.11
C CYS A 34 -10.57 4.87 1.22
N GLY A 35 -9.83 5.17 0.16
CA GLY A 35 -8.81 6.23 0.15
C GLY A 35 -7.58 5.94 1.01
N ARG A 36 -7.48 4.75 1.62
CA ARG A 36 -6.35 4.41 2.48
C ARG A 36 -5.06 4.35 1.67
N ILE A 37 -4.03 5.00 2.18
CA ILE A 37 -2.69 4.96 1.60
C ILE A 37 -2.07 3.58 1.87
N LEU A 38 -1.71 2.92 0.78
CA LEU A 38 -0.97 1.67 0.70
C LEU A 38 0.47 2.04 0.33
N ILE A 39 1.36 1.95 1.32
CA ILE A 39 2.81 2.13 1.13
C ILE A 39 3.50 0.77 1.14
N ASP A 40 4.62 0.69 0.43
CA ASP A 40 5.53 -0.45 0.52
C ASP A 40 6.10 -0.53 1.96
N PRO A 41 6.19 -1.73 2.56
CA PRO A 41 6.69 -1.89 3.93
C PRO A 41 8.12 -1.38 4.13
N GLU A 42 9.00 -1.48 3.13
CA GLU A 42 10.39 -0.99 3.22
C GLU A 42 10.42 0.54 3.41
N LEU A 43 9.55 1.25 2.68
CA LEU A 43 9.31 2.69 2.84
C LEU A 43 8.64 3.06 4.16
N ALA A 44 7.77 2.19 4.68
CA ALA A 44 7.13 2.41 5.96
C ALA A 44 8.17 2.45 7.08
N GLU A 45 9.17 1.56 7.04
CA GLU A 45 10.23 1.43 8.03
C GLU A 45 11.18 2.64 8.03
N GLU A 46 11.53 3.19 6.86
CA GLU A 46 12.38 4.39 6.74
C GLU A 46 11.77 5.63 7.43
N GLN A 47 10.45 5.78 7.41
CA GLN A 47 9.76 6.94 8.01
C GLN A 47 9.63 6.84 9.53
N ILE A 48 9.62 5.64 10.12
CA ILE A 48 9.49 5.49 11.58
C ILE A 48 10.84 5.70 12.29
N GLY A 49 11.96 5.55 11.56
CA GLY A 49 13.31 5.85 12.04
C GLY A 49 13.70 7.33 12.09
N GLN A 50 12.85 8.24 11.60
CA GLN A 50 13.06 9.70 11.62
C GLN A 50 12.25 10.45 12.69
N LYS A 51 11.83 9.77 13.76
CA LYS A 51 11.43 10.45 14.99
C LYS A 51 12.61 10.53 15.95
N ASN A 52 13.36 11.62 15.85
CA ASN A 52 14.08 12.22 16.99
C ASN A 52 13.07 12.57 18.09
#